data_AF-V6TN74-F1
#
_entry.id   AF-V6TN74-F1
#
_cell.length_a   1.000
_cell.length_b   1.000
_cell.length_c   1.000
_cell.angle_alpha   90.00
_cell.angle_beta   90.00
_cell.angle_gamma   90.00
#
_symmetry.space_group_name_H-M   'P 1'
#
loop_
_entity.id
_entity.type
_entity.pdbx_description
1 polymer ?
#
loop_
_entity_poly.entity_id
_entity_poly.type
_entity_poly.pdbx_seq_one_letter_code
_entity_poly.pdbx_strand_id
1 'polypeptide(L)'
;TCDGSALKADASGTAKCTKCGNSKYLKVSGETTECVENAAACSNGYAGKEDSKNGNKCLACTDQSNGGTTDCATCEYNTATSKIKCTKCTDSNYLKTAADGTTTCVTECGNGYFKKDNGGSDGQIKVCSPCAANCLACADETADKCTSCTADTYFLLAATGSQGKCVSCGDTTSGVPNCAKCTAPASTGGKPTCSECSDGYKLEGGKCTSSSANRSALSTGAIAGISVAAVVVVGGLVGFLCWWFVCRGKA
;
A
#
# COMPACT_ATOMS: atom_id res chain seq x y z
N THR A 1 29.97 26.60 -18.36
CA THR A 1 29.89 27.38 -19.61
C THR A 1 28.73 26.86 -20.43
N CYS A 2 27.92 27.77 -20.97
CA CYS A 2 26.83 27.40 -21.87
C CYS A 2 27.39 26.80 -23.17
N ASP A 3 26.68 25.86 -23.77
CA ASP A 3 26.96 25.47 -25.15
C ASP A 3 26.63 26.65 -26.07
N GLY A 4 27.62 27.15 -26.81
CA GLY A 4 27.45 28.33 -27.68
C GLY A 4 26.38 28.14 -28.76
N SER A 5 26.12 26.89 -29.17
CA SER A 5 25.05 26.55 -30.12
C SER A 5 23.66 26.56 -29.49
N ALA A 6 23.57 26.69 -28.16
CA ALA A 6 22.33 26.60 -27.39
C ALA A 6 21.90 27.96 -26.78
N LEU A 7 22.48 29.07 -27.24
CA LEU A 7 22.09 30.42 -26.83
C LEU A 7 20.85 30.88 -27.60
N LYS A 8 19.85 31.39 -26.88
CA LYS A 8 18.73 32.15 -27.47
C LYS A 8 18.77 33.59 -26.99
N ALA A 9 18.63 34.53 -27.92
CA ALA A 9 18.37 35.92 -27.57
C ALA A 9 16.96 36.03 -26.99
N ASP A 10 16.82 36.62 -25.81
CA ASP A 10 15.52 37.06 -25.32
C ASP A 10 15.21 38.49 -25.79
N ALA A 11 13.95 38.91 -25.65
CA ALA A 11 13.51 40.27 -26.02
C ALA A 11 14.14 41.37 -25.14
N SER A 12 14.84 40.99 -24.06
CA SER A 12 15.60 41.88 -23.18
C SER A 12 17.08 42.03 -23.59
N GLY A 13 17.54 41.31 -24.63
CA GLY A 13 18.93 41.34 -25.09
C GLY A 13 19.90 40.47 -24.28
N THR A 14 19.41 39.64 -23.35
CA THR A 14 20.25 38.70 -22.61
C THR A 14 20.23 37.32 -23.29
N ALA A 15 21.39 36.71 -23.48
CA ALA A 15 21.50 35.39 -24.06
C ALA A 15 21.18 34.31 -23.00
N LYS A 16 20.11 33.54 -23.21
CA LYS A 16 19.70 32.44 -22.33
C LYS A 16 20.26 31.11 -22.81
N CYS A 17 20.80 30.35 -21.87
CA CYS A 17 21.31 29.01 -22.15
C CYS A 17 20.17 28.00 -22.19
N THR A 18 20.06 27.23 -23.27
CA THR A 18 19.06 26.14 -23.38
C THR A 18 19.67 24.76 -23.16
N LYS A 19 21.00 24.64 -23.20
CA LYS A 19 21.77 23.42 -22.91
C LYS A 19 23.19 23.77 -22.47
N CYS A 20 23.68 23.08 -21.45
CA CYS A 20 25.05 23.23 -20.98
C CYS A 20 26.00 22.23 -21.67
N GLY A 21 27.22 22.67 -21.97
CA GLY A 21 28.28 21.79 -22.45
C GLY A 21 28.93 20.98 -21.31
N ASN A 22 29.81 20.05 -21.66
CA ASN A 22 30.66 19.29 -20.72
C ASN A 22 29.87 18.57 -19.60
N SER A 23 28.70 18.00 -19.92
CA SER A 23 27.83 17.29 -18.96
C SER A 23 27.38 18.13 -17.75
N LYS A 24 27.51 19.46 -17.82
CA LYS A 24 27.04 20.39 -16.79
C LYS A 24 25.51 20.43 -16.78
N TYR A 25 24.94 20.86 -15.67
CA TYR A 25 23.51 20.90 -15.45
C TYR A 25 22.97 22.30 -15.69
N LEU A 26 21.95 22.41 -16.53
CA LEU A 26 21.25 23.67 -16.77
C LEU A 26 20.28 23.94 -15.62
N LYS A 27 20.53 25.01 -14.86
CA LYS A 27 19.63 25.54 -13.85
C LYS A 27 18.92 26.77 -14.39
N VAL A 28 17.59 26.78 -14.30
CA VAL A 28 16.76 27.92 -14.69
C VAL A 28 16.05 28.43 -13.43
N SER A 29 16.31 29.69 -13.07
CA SER A 29 15.71 30.34 -11.90
C SER A 29 14.97 31.59 -12.38
N GLY A 30 13.67 31.46 -12.61
CA GLY A 30 12.87 32.50 -13.27
C GLY A 30 13.40 32.77 -14.68
N GLU A 31 13.86 34.00 -14.91
CA GLU A 31 14.39 34.41 -16.21
C GLU A 31 15.88 34.09 -16.41
N THR A 32 16.59 33.67 -15.35
CA THR A 32 18.04 33.46 -15.38
C THR A 32 18.40 32.00 -15.68
N THR A 33 19.49 31.79 -16.43
CA THR A 33 20.02 30.45 -16.76
C THR A 33 21.47 30.33 -16.34
N GLU A 34 21.82 29.25 -15.65
CA GLU A 34 23.16 28.95 -15.16
C GLU A 34 23.55 27.51 -15.52
N CYS A 35 24.84 27.26 -15.75
CA CYS A 35 25.39 25.92 -15.95
C CYS A 35 26.23 25.51 -14.75
N VAL A 36 25.69 24.64 -13.89
CA VAL A 36 26.35 24.16 -12.68
C VAL A 36 27.11 22.85 -12.94
N GLU A 37 28.17 22.62 -12.18
CA GLU A 37 29.16 21.57 -12.50
C GLU A 37 28.63 20.14 -12.36
N ASN A 38 27.67 19.88 -11.47
CA ASN A 38 27.13 18.54 -11.21
C ASN A 38 25.73 18.61 -10.59
N ALA A 39 25.09 17.44 -10.40
CA ALA A 39 23.74 17.33 -9.84
C ALA A 39 23.62 17.94 -8.44
N ALA A 40 24.64 17.78 -7.58
CA ALA A 40 24.63 18.34 -6.22
C ALA A 40 24.69 19.88 -6.23
N ALA A 41 25.38 20.46 -7.21
CA ALA A 41 25.46 21.91 -7.39
C ALA A 41 24.11 22.54 -7.78
N CYS A 42 23.13 21.74 -8.25
CA CYS A 42 21.77 22.24 -8.46
C CYS A 42 21.25 22.90 -7.18
N SER A 43 21.33 22.22 -6.03
CA SER A 43 21.07 22.69 -4.65
C SER A 43 19.87 23.65 -4.48
N ASN A 44 19.65 24.18 -3.28
CA ASN A 44 18.71 25.30 -3.03
C ASN A 44 17.34 25.19 -3.73
N GLY A 45 16.58 24.11 -3.46
CA GLY A 45 15.27 23.91 -4.07
C GLY A 45 15.29 23.31 -5.49
N TYR A 46 16.39 22.70 -5.91
CA TYR A 46 16.48 21.99 -7.19
C TYR A 46 17.15 20.62 -7.06
N ALA A 47 16.69 19.66 -7.87
CA ALA A 47 17.28 18.34 -8.04
C ALA A 47 17.91 18.18 -9.43
N GLY A 48 19.12 17.63 -9.49
CA GLY A 48 19.78 17.30 -10.75
C GLY A 48 19.17 16.08 -11.42
N LYS A 49 18.66 16.26 -12.65
CA LYS A 49 18.24 15.21 -13.57
C LYS A 49 19.25 15.07 -14.69
N GLU A 50 19.86 13.90 -14.78
CA GLU A 50 20.71 13.54 -15.91
C GLU A 50 19.86 13.21 -17.14
N ASP A 51 20.24 13.73 -18.29
CA ASP A 51 19.60 13.42 -19.58
C ASP A 51 20.64 13.55 -20.70
N SER A 52 21.09 12.40 -21.21
CA SER A 52 22.11 12.32 -22.26
C SER A 52 21.61 12.81 -23.62
N LYS A 53 20.30 12.91 -23.83
CA LYS A 53 19.69 13.35 -25.11
C LYS A 53 19.48 14.87 -25.10
N ASN A 54 18.77 15.35 -24.08
CA ASN A 54 18.32 16.75 -23.99
C ASN A 54 19.29 17.63 -23.18
N GLY A 55 20.31 17.03 -22.56
CA GLY A 55 21.23 17.70 -21.65
C GLY A 55 20.73 17.69 -20.21
N ASN A 56 21.67 17.65 -19.26
CA ASN A 56 21.39 17.60 -17.84
C ASN A 56 20.70 18.87 -17.35
N LYS A 57 19.74 18.73 -16.43
CA LYS A 57 18.90 19.83 -15.94
C LYS A 57 18.76 19.82 -14.43
N CYS A 58 18.71 20.99 -13.83
CA CYS A 58 18.25 21.15 -12.45
C CYS A 58 16.74 21.42 -12.47
N LEU A 59 15.95 20.49 -11.96
CA LEU A 59 14.50 20.60 -11.86
C LEU A 59 14.12 21.19 -10.50
N ALA A 60 13.21 22.17 -10.49
CA ALA A 60 12.75 22.79 -9.25
C ALA A 60 11.96 21.77 -8.41
N CYS A 61 12.17 21.76 -7.09
CA CYS A 61 11.50 20.84 -6.17
C CYS A 61 9.97 20.97 -6.18
N THR A 62 9.48 22.13 -6.59
CA THR A 62 8.05 22.46 -6.70
C THR A 62 7.48 22.20 -8.09
N ASP A 63 8.26 21.67 -9.03
CA ASP A 63 7.80 21.33 -10.38
C ASP A 63 6.94 20.05 -10.37
N GLN A 64 5.64 20.26 -10.24
CA GLN A 64 4.63 19.19 -10.24
C GLN A 64 4.62 18.37 -11.53
N SER A 65 5.04 18.94 -12.67
CA SER A 65 5.09 18.22 -13.96
C SER A 65 6.14 17.12 -13.95
N ASN A 66 7.17 17.26 -13.10
CA ASN A 66 8.21 16.27 -12.88
C ASN A 66 8.04 15.52 -11.55
N GLY A 67 6.87 15.60 -10.92
CA GLY A 67 6.56 14.92 -9.65
C GLY A 67 7.00 15.66 -8.39
N GLY A 68 7.43 16.92 -8.52
CA GLY A 68 7.66 17.79 -7.38
C GLY A 68 6.38 18.12 -6.62
N THR A 69 6.51 18.71 -5.44
CA THR A 69 5.38 19.09 -4.58
C THR A 69 5.52 20.54 -4.15
N THR A 70 4.38 21.23 -3.93
CA THR A 70 4.40 22.54 -3.28
C THR A 70 5.08 22.45 -1.93
N ASP A 71 5.64 23.57 -1.47
CA ASP A 71 6.23 23.70 -0.15
C ASP A 71 7.38 22.71 0.10
N CYS A 72 8.08 22.32 -0.98
CA CYS A 72 9.28 21.49 -0.90
C CYS A 72 10.55 22.36 -0.90
N ALA A 73 11.28 22.35 0.21
CA ALA A 73 12.52 23.11 0.39
C ALA A 73 13.72 22.41 -0.27
N THR A 74 13.82 21.08 -0.10
CA THR A 74 14.89 20.27 -0.70
C THR A 74 14.31 19.00 -1.29
N CYS A 75 14.90 18.55 -2.39
CA CYS A 75 14.46 17.36 -3.11
C CYS A 75 15.63 16.70 -3.83
N GLU A 76 15.39 15.47 -4.26
CA GLU A 76 16.28 14.67 -5.08
C GLU A 76 15.52 14.17 -6.31
N TYR A 77 16.24 13.81 -7.38
CA TYR A 77 15.61 13.17 -8.53
C TYR A 77 15.68 11.65 -8.35
N ASN A 78 14.52 11.01 -8.20
CA ASN A 78 14.43 9.57 -8.09
C ASN A 78 14.41 8.96 -9.49
N THR A 79 15.51 8.33 -9.89
CA THR A 79 15.65 7.69 -11.20
C THR A 79 14.77 6.46 -11.36
N ALA A 80 14.45 5.75 -10.27
CA ALA A 80 13.60 4.56 -10.31
C ALA A 80 12.15 4.91 -10.66
N THR A 81 11.64 6.03 -10.13
CA THR A 81 10.29 6.53 -10.44
C THR A 81 10.28 7.59 -11.53
N SER A 82 11.45 8.03 -11.99
CA SER A 82 11.63 9.17 -12.90
C SER A 82 10.94 10.46 -12.44
N LYS A 83 10.82 10.66 -11.12
CA LYS A 83 10.13 11.79 -10.48
C LYS A 83 11.02 12.47 -9.45
N ILE A 84 10.73 13.73 -9.17
CA ILE A 84 11.29 14.44 -8.03
C ILE A 84 10.75 13.82 -6.74
N LYS A 85 11.62 13.64 -5.76
CA LYS A 85 11.32 13.19 -4.40
C LYS A 85 11.69 14.30 -3.43
N CYS A 86 10.69 14.87 -2.78
CA CYS A 86 10.90 15.84 -1.72
C CYS A 86 11.56 15.19 -0.51
N THR A 87 12.58 15.84 0.05
CA THR A 87 13.34 15.37 1.21
C THR A 87 13.16 16.27 2.42
N LYS A 88 12.76 17.54 2.22
CA LYS A 88 12.42 18.48 3.29
C LYS A 88 11.36 19.45 2.83
N CYS A 89 10.34 19.66 3.64
CA CYS A 89 9.33 20.67 3.41
C CYS A 89 9.80 22.05 3.87
N THR A 90 9.23 23.11 3.29
CA THR A 90 9.36 24.47 3.81
C THR A 90 8.52 24.62 5.08
N ASP A 91 8.83 25.64 5.86
CA ASP A 91 8.07 26.05 7.04
C ASP A 91 7.92 24.91 8.07
N SER A 92 6.72 24.77 8.63
CA SER A 92 6.36 23.72 9.60
C SER A 92 5.56 22.57 9.01
N ASN A 93 5.61 22.39 7.69
CA ASN A 93 4.94 21.28 7.01
C ASN A 93 5.64 19.95 7.28
N TYR A 94 4.86 18.87 7.23
CA TYR A 94 5.32 17.50 7.42
C TYR A 94 5.47 16.80 6.08
N LEU A 95 6.61 16.14 5.88
CA LEU A 95 6.87 15.30 4.72
C LEU A 95 6.10 13.99 4.85
N LYS A 96 5.15 13.77 3.96
CA LYS A 96 4.40 12.52 3.85
C LYS A 96 4.88 11.75 2.64
N THR A 97 5.16 10.45 2.83
CA THR A 97 5.52 9.52 1.75
C THR A 97 4.41 8.50 1.58
N ALA A 98 3.85 8.40 0.39
CA ALA A 98 2.85 7.40 0.04
C ALA A 98 3.50 6.04 -0.29
N ALA A 99 2.68 4.99 -0.37
CA ALA A 99 3.15 3.63 -0.63
C ALA A 99 3.85 3.46 -1.99
N ASP A 100 3.53 4.32 -2.96
CA ASP A 100 4.17 4.38 -4.28
C ASP A 100 5.50 5.16 -4.27
N GLY A 101 5.93 5.65 -3.10
CA GLY A 101 7.14 6.46 -2.94
C GLY A 101 6.94 7.94 -3.26
N THR A 102 5.74 8.37 -3.65
CA THR A 102 5.44 9.79 -3.89
C THR A 102 5.50 10.57 -2.58
N THR A 103 6.13 11.74 -2.60
CA THR A 103 6.31 12.61 -1.44
C THR A 103 5.53 13.90 -1.57
N THR A 104 4.83 14.29 -0.51
CA THR A 104 4.05 15.53 -0.43
C THR A 104 4.33 16.25 0.88
N CYS A 105 4.22 17.57 0.87
CA CYS A 105 4.30 18.39 2.09
C CYS A 105 2.89 18.76 2.56
N VAL A 106 2.57 18.44 3.82
CA VAL A 106 1.22 18.62 4.38
C VAL A 106 1.28 19.19 5.80
N THR A 107 0.26 19.97 6.19
CA THR A 107 0.10 20.46 7.56
C THR A 107 -0.45 19.36 8.49
N GLU A 108 -1.35 18.53 7.95
CA GLU A 108 -1.97 17.40 8.63
C GLU A 108 -1.65 16.08 7.91
N CYS A 109 -1.17 15.09 8.66
CA CYS A 109 -0.79 13.80 8.10
C CYS A 109 -1.98 12.94 7.65
N GLY A 110 -3.17 13.21 8.21
CA GLY A 110 -4.39 12.46 7.93
C GLY A 110 -4.38 11.03 8.48
N ASN A 111 -5.40 10.27 8.10
CA ASN A 111 -5.63 8.92 8.62
C ASN A 111 -4.48 7.96 8.32
N GLY A 112 -4.15 7.11 9.31
CA GLY A 112 -3.10 6.11 9.24
C GLY A 112 -1.69 6.65 9.48
N TYR A 113 -1.54 7.94 9.82
CA TYR A 113 -0.26 8.59 10.08
C TYR A 113 -0.32 9.50 11.30
N PHE A 114 0.83 9.69 11.96
CA PHE A 114 1.01 10.66 13.03
C PHE A 114 2.15 11.62 12.71
N LYS A 115 2.09 12.80 13.32
CA LYS A 115 3.13 13.84 13.20
C LYS A 115 4.34 13.41 14.01
N LYS A 116 5.50 13.28 13.36
CA LYS A 116 6.76 12.90 14.01
C LYS A 116 7.84 13.93 13.67
N ASP A 117 8.43 14.49 14.72
CA ASP A 117 9.60 15.35 14.62
C ASP A 117 10.85 14.47 14.78
N ASN A 118 11.48 14.09 13.66
CA ASN A 118 12.67 13.22 13.65
C ASN A 118 13.94 14.02 13.99
N GLY A 119 14.01 14.56 15.21
CA GLY A 119 15.10 15.43 15.68
C GLY A 119 16.49 15.06 15.14
N GLY A 120 17.18 16.06 14.56
CA GLY A 120 18.54 15.97 14.06
C GLY A 120 19.17 17.37 14.07
N SER A 121 20.49 17.43 14.24
CA SER A 121 21.25 18.67 14.50
C SER A 121 21.24 19.69 13.35
N ASP A 122 20.66 19.37 12.19
CA ASP A 122 20.72 20.17 10.96
C ASP A 122 19.35 20.72 10.49
N GLY A 123 18.47 20.98 11.46
CA GLY A 123 17.17 21.60 11.22
C GLY A 123 16.06 20.58 10.96
N GLN A 124 15.29 20.30 12.02
CA GLN A 124 14.01 19.59 12.11
C GLN A 124 13.43 19.12 10.76
N ILE A 125 13.62 17.84 10.44
CA ILE A 125 12.82 17.17 9.41
C ILE A 125 11.55 16.68 10.10
N LYS A 126 10.43 17.32 9.78
CA LYS A 126 9.09 16.95 10.22
C LYS A 126 8.51 15.95 9.22
N VAL A 127 8.07 14.78 9.68
CA VAL A 127 7.54 13.72 8.82
C VAL A 127 6.19 13.21 9.29
N CYS A 128 5.40 12.71 8.35
CA CYS A 128 4.23 11.89 8.66
C CYS A 128 4.66 10.43 8.75
N SER A 129 4.71 9.91 9.97
CA SER A 129 5.08 8.53 10.22
C SER A 129 3.82 7.66 10.20
N PRO A 130 3.85 6.47 9.57
CA PRO A 130 2.69 5.59 9.55
C PRO A 130 2.37 5.07 10.96
N CYS A 131 1.09 4.92 11.25
CA CYS A 131 0.62 4.20 12.42
C CYS A 131 0.89 2.69 12.28
N ALA A 132 0.78 1.96 13.38
CA ALA A 132 0.75 0.51 13.36
C ALA A 132 -0.41 -0.01 12.48
N ALA A 133 -0.29 -1.25 12.00
CA ALA A 133 -1.28 -1.85 11.12
C ALA A 133 -2.70 -1.81 11.72
N ASN A 134 -3.68 -1.48 10.88
CA ASN A 134 -5.11 -1.38 11.21
C ASN A 134 -5.47 -0.22 12.17
N CYS A 135 -4.52 0.64 12.50
CA CYS A 135 -4.77 1.85 13.27
C CYS A 135 -5.07 3.01 12.36
N LEU A 136 -6.26 3.58 12.51
CA LEU A 136 -6.71 4.73 11.74
C LEU A 136 -6.12 6.03 12.30
N ALA A 137 -5.94 6.09 13.63
CA ALA A 137 -5.20 7.15 14.30
C ALA A 137 -4.36 6.57 15.45
N CYS A 138 -3.22 7.19 15.69
CA CYS A 138 -2.27 6.79 16.72
C CYS A 138 -1.48 8.02 17.20
N ALA A 139 -0.87 7.93 18.38
CA ALA A 139 0.06 8.95 18.87
C ALA A 139 1.52 8.62 18.53
N ASP A 140 1.82 7.32 18.35
CA ASP A 140 3.14 6.81 17.99
C ASP A 140 2.99 5.49 17.20
N GLU A 141 4.12 4.89 16.82
CA GLU A 141 4.20 3.67 16.02
C GLU A 141 3.89 2.37 16.81
N THR A 142 3.55 2.47 18.10
CA THR A 142 3.28 1.31 18.96
C THR A 142 1.91 0.72 18.67
N ALA A 143 1.85 -0.57 18.34
CA ALA A 143 0.61 -1.27 17.98
C ALA A 143 -0.47 -1.29 19.08
N ASP A 144 -0.07 -1.18 20.34
CA ASP A 144 -0.98 -1.16 21.48
C ASP A 144 -1.41 0.26 21.90
N LYS A 145 -1.04 1.29 21.12
CA LYS A 145 -1.31 2.69 21.42
C LYS A 145 -2.15 3.41 20.38
N CYS A 146 -3.00 2.67 19.68
CA CYS A 146 -3.90 3.26 18.70
C CYS A 146 -5.05 3.97 19.40
N THR A 147 -5.47 5.11 18.86
CA THR A 147 -6.59 5.90 19.39
C THR A 147 -7.89 5.63 18.62
N SER A 148 -7.76 5.12 17.40
CA SER A 148 -8.87 4.58 16.62
C SER A 148 -8.38 3.52 15.63
N CYS A 149 -9.28 2.63 15.23
CA CYS A 149 -9.01 1.52 14.33
C CYS A 149 -9.70 1.72 12.98
N THR A 150 -9.25 0.99 11.97
CA THR A 150 -9.93 0.94 10.67
C THR A 150 -11.39 0.58 10.89
N ALA A 151 -12.28 1.47 10.45
CA ALA A 151 -13.71 1.34 10.66
C ALA A 151 -14.26 0.01 10.12
N ASP A 152 -15.34 -0.45 10.74
CA ASP A 152 -16.11 -1.66 10.45
C ASP A 152 -15.38 -2.98 10.60
N THR A 153 -14.08 -3.06 10.29
CA THR A 153 -13.32 -4.32 10.21
C THR A 153 -12.45 -4.58 11.42
N TYR A 154 -12.08 -3.51 12.14
CA TYR A 154 -11.32 -3.57 13.39
C TYR A 154 -11.98 -2.70 14.45
N PHE A 155 -11.87 -3.13 15.70
CA PHE A 155 -12.33 -2.37 16.86
C PHE A 155 -11.18 -2.15 17.82
N LEU A 156 -11.27 -1.08 18.61
CA LEU A 156 -10.27 -0.74 19.61
C LEU A 156 -10.52 -1.56 20.87
N LEU A 157 -9.54 -2.36 21.29
CA LEU A 157 -9.59 -3.11 22.54
C LEU A 157 -9.17 -2.22 23.73
N ALA A 158 -9.90 -1.14 23.93
CA ALA A 158 -9.73 -0.22 25.06
C ALA A 158 -11.04 0.52 25.36
N ALA A 159 -11.09 1.24 26.49
CA ALA A 159 -12.21 2.14 26.78
C ALA A 159 -12.29 3.28 25.76
N THR A 160 -13.50 3.80 25.52
CA THR A 160 -13.70 4.99 24.67
C THR A 160 -12.80 6.13 25.12
N GLY A 161 -12.01 6.69 24.19
CA GLY A 161 -11.08 7.79 24.47
C GLY A 161 -9.73 7.35 25.07
N SER A 162 -9.49 6.05 25.22
CA SER A 162 -8.19 5.49 25.63
C SER A 162 -7.39 4.99 24.43
N GLN A 163 -6.10 4.75 24.66
CA GLN A 163 -5.23 4.06 23.72
C GLN A 163 -5.35 2.55 23.87
N GLY A 164 -5.26 1.81 22.77
CA GLY A 164 -5.30 0.35 22.80
C GLY A 164 -4.89 -0.30 21.49
N LYS A 165 -4.96 -1.64 21.51
CA LYS A 165 -4.69 -2.48 20.34
C LYS A 165 -5.92 -2.54 19.43
N CYS A 166 -5.71 -2.42 18.13
CA CYS A 166 -6.73 -2.71 17.13
C CYS A 166 -6.85 -4.21 16.88
N VAL A 167 -8.05 -4.76 17.04
CA VAL A 167 -8.33 -6.18 16.88
C VAL A 167 -9.39 -6.37 15.81
N SER A 168 -9.23 -7.40 14.98
CA SER A 168 -10.19 -7.71 13.92
C SER A 168 -11.55 -8.11 14.51
N CYS A 169 -12.63 -7.69 13.87
CA CYS A 169 -13.99 -8.11 14.24
C CYS A 169 -14.14 -9.64 14.27
N GLY A 170 -13.45 -10.35 13.39
CA GLY A 170 -13.46 -11.80 13.26
C GLY A 170 -12.57 -12.56 14.26
N ASP A 171 -11.86 -11.85 15.14
CA ASP A 171 -10.94 -12.46 16.11
C ASP A 171 -11.67 -13.46 17.03
N THR A 172 -11.07 -14.63 17.25
CA THR A 172 -11.72 -15.71 18.00
C THR A 172 -11.78 -15.46 19.51
N THR A 173 -10.89 -14.62 20.03
CA THR A 173 -10.71 -14.40 21.47
C THR A 173 -11.44 -13.15 21.91
N SER A 174 -11.13 -12.01 21.30
CA SER A 174 -11.67 -10.70 21.64
C SER A 174 -12.82 -10.28 20.72
N GLY A 175 -12.88 -10.81 19.49
CA GLY A 175 -13.93 -10.53 18.51
C GLY A 175 -15.11 -11.52 18.55
N VAL A 176 -15.83 -11.55 17.42
CA VAL A 176 -16.88 -12.51 17.10
C VAL A 176 -16.39 -13.38 15.92
N PRO A 177 -16.16 -14.69 16.11
CA PRO A 177 -15.69 -15.55 15.03
C PRO A 177 -16.54 -15.44 13.76
N ASN A 178 -15.88 -15.39 12.60
CA ASN A 178 -16.51 -15.25 11.26
C ASN A 178 -17.29 -13.95 11.05
N CYS A 179 -17.02 -12.92 11.85
CA CYS A 179 -17.56 -11.59 11.66
C CYS A 179 -16.67 -10.76 10.73
N ALA A 180 -17.22 -10.26 9.62
CA ALA A 180 -16.52 -9.39 8.69
C ALA A 180 -16.58 -7.92 9.12
N LYS A 181 -17.75 -7.48 9.63
CA LYS A 181 -17.94 -6.12 10.13
C LYS A 181 -18.58 -6.10 11.50
N CYS A 182 -18.09 -5.22 12.37
CA CYS A 182 -18.59 -5.08 13.72
C CYS A 182 -18.58 -3.62 14.19
N THR A 183 -19.40 -3.35 15.20
CA THR A 183 -19.39 -2.10 15.96
C THR A 183 -18.65 -2.31 17.27
N ALA A 184 -17.75 -1.39 17.60
CA ALA A 184 -16.97 -1.43 18.84
C ALA A 184 -17.88 -1.52 20.08
N PRO A 185 -17.44 -2.26 21.12
CA PRO A 185 -18.20 -2.37 22.36
C PRO A 185 -18.30 -1.01 23.06
N ALA A 186 -19.44 -0.75 23.72
CA ALA A 186 -19.62 0.45 24.53
C ALA A 186 -18.89 0.38 25.89
N SER A 187 -18.36 -0.78 26.27
CA SER A 187 -17.76 -1.04 27.57
C SER A 187 -16.38 -1.68 27.44
N THR A 188 -15.48 -1.33 28.36
CA THR A 188 -14.11 -1.85 28.45
C THR A 188 -14.10 -3.37 28.50
N GLY A 189 -13.34 -4.01 27.60
CA GLY A 189 -13.22 -5.47 27.54
C GLY A 189 -14.44 -6.21 26.99
N GLY A 190 -15.46 -5.49 26.52
CA GLY A 190 -16.61 -6.09 25.83
C GLY A 190 -16.21 -6.69 24.48
N LYS A 191 -16.94 -7.73 24.06
CA LYS A 191 -16.88 -8.20 22.67
C LYS A 191 -17.63 -7.21 21.77
N PRO A 192 -17.15 -6.94 20.55
CA PRO A 192 -17.85 -6.07 19.62
C PRO A 192 -19.17 -6.71 19.16
N THR A 193 -20.11 -5.90 18.69
CA THR A 193 -21.37 -6.38 18.10
C THR A 193 -21.16 -6.62 16.61
N CYS A 194 -21.37 -7.86 16.15
CA CYS A 194 -21.26 -8.16 14.73
C CYS A 194 -22.44 -7.59 13.93
N SER A 195 -22.15 -6.85 12.86
CA SER A 195 -23.14 -6.28 11.94
C SER A 195 -23.19 -7.02 10.59
N GLU A 196 -22.07 -7.60 10.16
CA GLU A 196 -21.98 -8.38 8.92
C GLU A 196 -21.05 -9.58 9.12
N CYS A 197 -21.52 -10.76 8.74
CA CYS A 197 -20.72 -11.98 8.78
C CYS A 197 -19.91 -12.15 7.49
N SER A 198 -18.81 -12.87 7.58
CA SER A 198 -18.03 -13.28 6.41
C SER A 198 -18.84 -14.17 5.46
N ASP A 199 -18.38 -14.28 4.21
CA ASP A 199 -19.02 -15.12 3.20
C ASP A 199 -19.25 -16.55 3.69
N GLY A 200 -20.45 -17.07 3.47
CA GLY A 200 -20.85 -18.39 3.94
C GLY A 200 -21.37 -18.42 5.38
N TYR A 201 -21.55 -17.28 6.04
CA TYR A 201 -22.10 -17.17 7.40
C TYR A 201 -23.33 -16.24 7.46
N LYS A 202 -24.23 -16.50 8.40
CA LYS A 202 -25.44 -15.71 8.67
C LYS A 202 -25.40 -15.18 10.09
N LEU A 203 -25.90 -13.96 10.27
CA LEU A 203 -25.98 -13.32 11.58
C LEU A 203 -27.21 -13.83 12.33
N GLU A 204 -26.98 -14.60 13.40
CA GLU A 204 -28.02 -15.14 14.27
C GLU A 204 -27.70 -14.74 15.73
N GLY A 205 -28.52 -13.86 16.31
CA GLY A 205 -28.37 -13.43 17.70
C GLY A 205 -27.02 -12.77 18.01
N GLY A 206 -26.46 -12.01 17.06
CA GLY A 206 -25.16 -11.33 17.22
C GLY A 206 -23.94 -12.24 17.01
N LYS A 207 -24.14 -13.49 16.60
CA LYS A 207 -23.07 -14.44 16.24
C LYS A 207 -23.19 -14.84 14.78
N CYS A 208 -22.06 -15.16 14.16
CA CYS A 208 -22.01 -15.68 12.80
C CYS A 208 -22.05 -17.19 12.80
N THR A 209 -23.19 -17.76 12.40
CA THR A 209 -23.37 -19.20 12.23
C THR A 209 -23.18 -19.56 10.77
N SER A 210 -22.73 -20.78 10.48
CA SER A 210 -22.54 -21.19 9.10
C SER A 210 -23.89 -21.16 8.38
N SER A 211 -23.95 -20.40 7.28
CA SER A 211 -25.03 -20.52 6.31
C SER A 211 -24.94 -21.93 5.77
N SER A 212 -25.83 -22.81 6.21
CA SER A 212 -25.99 -24.15 5.68
C SER A 212 -26.55 -24.15 4.24
N ALA A 213 -26.02 -23.28 3.38
CA ALA A 213 -26.06 -23.42 1.94
C ALA A 213 -25.14 -24.56 1.45
N ASN A 214 -24.39 -25.21 2.35
CA ASN A 214 -23.71 -26.47 2.10
C ASN A 214 -24.49 -27.70 2.62
N ARG A 215 -25.81 -27.69 2.42
CA ARG A 215 -26.66 -28.88 2.56
C ARG A 215 -27.18 -29.42 1.22
N SER A 216 -26.79 -28.88 0.06
CA SER A 216 -27.09 -29.46 -1.27
C SER A 216 -26.37 -28.70 -2.39
N ALA A 217 -25.06 -28.92 -2.55
CA ALA A 217 -24.37 -28.65 -3.81
C ALA A 217 -23.35 -29.75 -4.14
N LEU A 218 -23.62 -31.00 -3.72
CA LEU A 218 -23.36 -32.08 -4.67
C LEU A 218 -24.26 -31.76 -5.86
N SER A 219 -23.65 -31.44 -7.00
CA SER A 219 -24.32 -31.48 -8.28
C SER A 219 -25.26 -32.68 -8.28
N THR A 220 -26.56 -32.44 -8.42
CA THR A 220 -27.55 -33.48 -8.73
C THR A 220 -27.23 -34.16 -10.08
N GLY A 221 -26.11 -33.82 -10.74
CA GLY A 221 -25.48 -34.55 -11.83
C GLY A 221 -24.36 -35.54 -11.43
N ALA A 222 -24.11 -35.80 -10.14
CA ALA A 222 -23.20 -36.88 -9.68
C ALA A 222 -23.94 -38.07 -9.02
N ILE A 223 -25.28 -38.11 -9.14
CA ILE A 223 -26.07 -39.33 -8.88
C ILE A 223 -26.32 -40.00 -10.24
N ALA A 224 -25.23 -40.40 -10.88
CA ALA A 224 -25.23 -41.32 -12.00
C ALA A 224 -23.95 -42.15 -11.88
N GLY A 225 -24.05 -43.38 -11.36
CA GLY A 225 -22.99 -44.38 -11.57
C GLY A 225 -22.54 -45.26 -10.40
N ILE A 226 -23.02 -45.10 -9.16
CA ILE A 226 -22.67 -46.06 -8.09
C ILE A 226 -23.76 -47.14 -7.98
N SER A 227 -23.92 -47.94 -9.02
CA SER A 227 -24.71 -49.20 -8.97
C SER A 227 -24.17 -50.30 -9.88
N VAL A 228 -23.00 -50.11 -10.51
CA VAL A 228 -22.43 -51.10 -11.45
C VAL A 228 -21.08 -51.64 -10.99
N ALA A 229 -20.40 -51.03 -10.03
CA ALA A 229 -19.11 -51.55 -9.52
C ALA A 229 -19.29 -52.83 -8.69
N ALA A 230 -20.35 -52.94 -7.88
CA ALA A 230 -20.62 -54.15 -7.10
C ALA A 230 -21.06 -55.33 -7.98
N VAL A 231 -21.85 -55.07 -9.04
CA VAL A 231 -22.33 -56.11 -9.97
C VAL A 231 -21.20 -56.63 -10.86
N VAL A 232 -20.24 -55.78 -11.27
CA VAL A 232 -19.06 -56.24 -12.04
C VAL A 232 -18.10 -57.08 -11.18
N VAL A 233 -17.93 -56.75 -9.90
CA VAL A 233 -17.10 -57.56 -9.00
C VAL A 233 -17.75 -58.92 -8.72
N VAL A 234 -19.06 -58.99 -8.47
CA VAL A 234 -19.76 -60.27 -8.27
C VAL A 234 -19.87 -61.08 -9.57
N GLY A 235 -20.16 -60.43 -10.70
CA GLY A 235 -20.21 -61.08 -12.02
C GLY A 235 -18.84 -61.59 -12.49
N GLY A 236 -17.77 -60.83 -12.21
CA GLY A 236 -16.39 -61.23 -12.48
C GLY A 236 -15.94 -62.41 -11.62
N LEU A 237 -16.34 -62.46 -10.34
CA LEU A 237 -16.01 -63.58 -9.44
C LEU A 237 -16.73 -64.87 -9.83
N VAL A 238 -18.01 -64.79 -10.20
CA VAL A 238 -18.80 -65.96 -10.65
C VAL A 238 -18.31 -66.45 -12.02
N GLY A 239 -17.97 -65.54 -12.94
CA GLY A 239 -17.38 -65.88 -14.24
C GLY A 239 -16.01 -66.53 -14.12
N PHE A 240 -15.15 -66.01 -13.24
CA PHE A 240 -13.83 -66.59 -12.97
C PHE A 240 -13.93 -67.97 -12.31
N LEU A 241 -14.88 -68.19 -11.39
CA LEU A 241 -15.14 -69.50 -10.79
C LEU A 241 -15.68 -70.52 -11.79
N CYS A 242 -16.60 -70.12 -12.69
CA CYS A 242 -17.10 -71.01 -13.75
C CYS A 242 -16.01 -71.36 -14.78
N TRP A 243 -15.17 -70.39 -15.19
CA TRP A 243 -14.01 -70.68 -16.04
C TRP A 243 -13.07 -71.65 -15.31
N TRP A 244 -12.67 -71.33 -14.07
CA TRP A 244 -11.70 -72.13 -13.32
C TRP A 244 -12.14 -73.59 -13.16
N PHE A 245 -13.43 -73.85 -12.88
CA PHE A 245 -13.93 -75.24 -12.76
C PHE A 245 -14.10 -75.95 -14.12
N VAL A 246 -14.48 -75.25 -15.18
CA VAL A 246 -14.70 -75.87 -16.50
C VAL A 246 -13.38 -76.10 -17.26
N CYS A 247 -12.41 -75.20 -17.15
CA CYS A 247 -11.14 -75.32 -17.88
C CYS A 247 -10.04 -76.07 -17.12
N ARG A 248 -10.19 -76.30 -15.80
CA ARG A 248 -9.22 -77.10 -15.01
C ARG A 248 -9.62 -78.58 -14.90
N GLY A 249 -10.70 -79.01 -15.56
CA GLY A 249 -11.13 -80.41 -15.63
C GLY A 249 -10.61 -81.19 -16.85
N LYS A 250 -9.70 -80.62 -17.65
CA LYS A 250 -9.15 -81.31 -18.83
C LYS A 250 -7.65 -81.07 -19.00
N ALA A 251 -6.90 -81.44 -17.97
CA ALA A 251 -5.49 -81.81 -18.02
C ALA A 251 -5.23 -82.83 -16.92
#